data_AF-A0A9D9KZP9-F1
#
_entry.id   AF-A0A9D9KZP9-F1
#
_cell.length_a   1.000
_cell.length_b   1.000
_cell.length_c   1.000
_cell.angle_alpha   90.00
_cell.angle_beta   90.00
_cell.angle_gamma   90.00
#
_symmetry.space_group_name_H-M   'P 1'
#
loop_
_entity.id
_entity.type
_entity.pdbx_description
1 polymer ?
#
loop_
_entity_poly.entity_id
_entity_poly.type
_entity_poly.pdbx_seq_one_letter_code
_entity_poly.pdbx_strand_id
1 'polypeptide(L)'
;DGIFCMFLPGMQGGKAMADIITGRVSPSGKLPVTFPAHYRDTPTFINFPGDGGEVSYGEGIFIGYRYYAKKKIRPAYNFGYGLSYTTFEISDVCTSKERFRERLTVSGKITNTGKTAGSQVVQIYISDVYSSCRKPESELKAFKKIYLEPGQTERFDFALTEKDFTYYDPDYDRFICEEGYFDIIVATSSAAEDVAAIKRVYRQGTSPYSYGLNSRLKVFYETPALKELLFRFWELADYDTGILENSYRYTPEKKLYEIFPKIDDSDTEVNQHLERFLEEVSKVEKR
;
A
#
# COMPACT_ATOMS: atom_id res chain seq x y z
N ASP A 1 -6.28 38.09 4.80
CA ASP A 1 -5.18 37.52 5.61
C ASP A 1 -4.56 36.31 4.93
N GLY A 2 -3.30 35.99 5.26
CA GLY A 2 -2.57 34.84 4.70
C GLY A 2 -1.49 34.34 5.66
N ILE A 3 -1.22 33.03 5.64
CA ILE A 3 -0.20 32.36 6.47
C ILE A 3 0.82 31.70 5.54
N PHE A 4 2.10 31.98 5.74
CA PHE A 4 3.20 31.38 4.99
C PHE A 4 4.12 30.61 5.92
N CYS A 5 4.32 29.33 5.63
CA CYS A 5 5.28 28.48 6.35
C CYS A 5 6.61 28.45 5.58
N MET A 6 7.59 29.25 6.01
CA MET A 6 8.91 29.35 5.37
C MET A 6 9.96 28.40 5.95
N PHE A 7 9.62 27.64 7.00
CA PHE A 7 10.56 26.81 7.77
C PHE A 7 11.86 27.58 8.11
N LEU A 8 13.02 27.00 7.77
CA LEU A 8 14.33 27.62 7.88
C LEU A 8 14.81 27.95 6.45
N PRO A 9 14.50 29.15 5.92
CA PRO A 9 14.66 29.44 4.48
C PRO A 9 16.09 29.82 4.07
N GLY A 10 17.06 29.75 4.98
CA GLY A 10 18.46 30.10 4.73
C GLY A 10 18.69 31.57 4.36
N MET A 11 19.89 31.88 3.85
CA MET A 11 20.35 33.25 3.62
C MET A 11 19.54 34.03 2.57
N GLN A 12 18.87 33.33 1.64
CA GLN A 12 18.03 33.96 0.60
C GLN A 12 16.54 33.98 0.96
N GLY A 13 16.18 33.60 2.20
CA GLY A 13 14.79 33.51 2.63
C GLY A 13 14.01 34.82 2.56
N GLY A 14 14.66 35.94 2.88
CA GLY A 14 14.03 37.26 2.77
C GLY A 14 13.64 37.61 1.33
N LYS A 15 14.53 37.34 0.37
CA LYS A 15 14.25 37.53 -1.06
C LYS A 15 13.16 36.57 -1.54
N ALA A 16 13.26 35.29 -1.19
CA ALA A 16 12.26 34.30 -1.57
C ALA A 16 10.86 34.67 -1.04
N MET A 17 10.77 35.14 0.20
CA MET A 17 9.51 35.59 0.79
C MET A 17 8.96 36.84 0.10
N ALA A 18 9.82 37.80 -0.25
CA ALA A 18 9.41 38.97 -1.01
C ALA A 18 8.86 38.60 -2.40
N ASP A 19 9.54 37.69 -3.13
CA ASP A 19 9.09 37.20 -4.43
C ASP A 19 7.74 36.45 -4.32
N ILE A 20 7.52 35.69 -3.24
CA ILE A 20 6.25 35.01 -2.98
C ILE A 20 5.14 36.02 -2.63
N ILE A 21 5.31 36.86 -1.60
CA ILE A 21 4.25 37.79 -1.15
C ILE A 21 3.83 38.75 -2.27
N THR A 22 4.78 39.19 -3.11
CA THR A 22 4.50 40.10 -4.24
C THR A 22 3.86 39.40 -5.44
N GLY A 23 3.71 38.08 -5.40
CA GLY A 23 3.13 37.29 -6.49
C GLY A 23 4.06 37.10 -7.69
N ARG A 24 5.34 37.50 -7.58
CA ARG A 24 6.35 37.23 -8.62
C ARG A 24 6.56 35.74 -8.82
N VAL A 25 6.43 34.96 -7.75
CA VAL A 25 6.44 33.50 -7.76
C VAL A 25 5.23 32.97 -6.99
N SER A 26 4.46 32.07 -7.61
CA SER A 26 3.38 31.37 -6.89
C SER A 26 3.98 30.35 -5.90
N PRO A 27 3.51 30.31 -4.63
CA PRO A 27 3.91 29.28 -3.70
C PRO A 27 3.50 27.90 -4.23
N SER A 28 4.40 26.93 -4.08
CA SER A 28 4.21 25.57 -4.61
C SER A 28 4.87 24.50 -3.71
N GLY A 29 5.11 24.84 -2.45
CA GLY A 29 5.54 23.89 -1.43
C GLY A 29 4.37 23.05 -0.94
N LYS A 30 4.62 21.79 -0.62
CA LYS A 30 3.67 20.88 0.03
C LYS A 30 4.25 20.41 1.36
N LEU A 31 3.43 20.32 2.40
CA LEU A 31 3.87 19.96 3.74
C LEU A 31 4.45 18.54 3.77
N PRO A 32 5.72 18.35 4.20
CA PRO A 32 6.29 17.01 4.38
C PRO A 32 5.87 16.36 5.71
N VAL A 33 5.14 17.09 6.56
CA VAL A 33 4.69 16.66 7.89
C VAL A 33 3.25 17.11 8.12
N THR A 34 2.50 16.38 8.94
CA THR A 34 1.17 16.82 9.39
C THR A 34 1.32 17.84 10.51
N PHE A 35 0.61 18.96 10.43
CA PHE A 35 0.51 19.91 11.54
C PHE A 35 -0.71 19.57 12.39
N PRO A 36 -0.54 19.07 13.64
CA PRO A 36 -1.66 18.75 14.51
C PRO A 36 -2.53 19.98 14.82
N ALA A 37 -3.82 19.76 15.06
CA ALA A 37 -4.68 20.78 15.68
C ALA A 37 -4.31 20.95 17.17
N HIS A 38 -4.03 19.84 17.86
CA HIS A 38 -3.52 19.85 19.23
C HIS A 38 -2.37 18.85 19.37
N TYR A 39 -1.36 19.17 20.17
CA TYR A 39 -0.24 18.25 20.42
C TYR A 39 -0.69 16.89 20.98
N ARG A 40 -1.78 16.86 21.76
CA ARG A 40 -2.38 15.62 22.29
C ARG A 40 -2.93 14.67 21.24
N ASP A 41 -3.16 15.18 20.03
CA ASP A 41 -3.66 14.39 18.91
C ASP A 41 -2.51 13.69 18.16
N THR A 42 -1.26 13.98 18.51
CA THR A 42 -0.10 13.34 17.89
C THR A 42 0.01 11.86 18.33
N PRO A 43 0.43 10.95 17.43
CA PRO A 43 0.53 9.52 17.76
C PRO A 43 1.50 9.23 18.91
N THR A 44 2.49 10.09 19.10
CA THR A 44 3.56 9.93 20.09
C THR A 44 3.27 10.63 21.42
N PHE A 45 2.13 11.33 21.56
CA PHE A 45 1.83 12.17 22.72
C PHE A 45 2.00 11.46 24.07
N ILE A 46 1.61 10.18 24.13
CA ILE A 46 1.68 9.36 25.35
C ILE A 46 3.11 8.86 25.61
N ASN A 47 3.87 8.58 24.55
CA ASN A 47 5.15 7.86 24.65
C ASN A 47 6.38 8.77 24.64
N PHE A 48 6.25 10.04 24.22
CA PHE A 48 7.37 10.99 24.16
C PHE A 48 7.36 11.96 25.35
N PRO A 49 8.50 12.25 26.02
CA PRO A 49 9.88 11.88 25.67
C PRO A 49 10.35 10.51 26.15
N GLY A 50 9.46 9.68 26.71
CA GLY A 50 9.78 8.40 27.32
C GLY A 50 9.84 8.47 28.84
N ASP A 51 10.23 7.36 29.47
CA ASP A 51 10.43 7.24 30.92
C ASP A 51 11.59 6.29 31.21
N GLY A 52 12.33 6.51 32.28
CA GLY A 52 13.44 5.65 32.69
C GLY A 52 14.61 5.56 31.70
N GLY A 53 14.73 6.49 30.75
CA GLY A 53 15.74 6.45 29.69
C GLY A 53 15.34 5.61 28.47
N GLU A 54 14.11 5.11 28.42
CA GLU A 54 13.56 4.34 27.30
C GLU A 54 12.34 5.04 26.68
N VAL A 55 12.13 4.84 25.39
CA VAL A 55 10.95 5.32 24.65
C VAL A 55 10.36 4.20 23.83
N SER A 56 9.07 3.91 24.05
CA SER A 56 8.35 2.87 23.31
C SER A 56 7.63 3.47 22.11
N TYR A 57 7.86 2.94 20.91
CA TYR A 57 7.21 3.36 19.67
C TYR A 57 5.84 2.65 19.54
N GLY A 58 4.97 2.86 20.54
CA GLY A 58 3.69 2.16 20.67
C GLY A 58 2.68 2.47 19.56
N GLU A 59 2.88 3.55 18.81
CA GLU A 59 2.11 3.88 17.62
C GLU A 59 2.41 2.97 16.41
N GLY A 60 3.53 2.24 16.44
CA GLY A 60 3.97 1.36 15.35
C GLY A 60 4.08 2.11 14.01
N ILE A 61 3.49 1.54 12.95
CA ILE A 61 3.50 2.16 11.61
C ILE A 61 2.55 3.37 11.47
N PHE A 62 1.71 3.62 12.48
CA PHE A 62 0.74 4.72 12.47
C PHE A 62 1.43 6.00 12.95
N ILE A 63 2.30 6.55 12.11
CA ILE A 63 3.02 7.82 12.35
C ILE A 63 2.57 8.87 11.33
N GLY A 64 2.43 10.13 11.79
CA GLY A 64 2.02 11.25 10.95
C GLY A 64 0.64 11.01 10.33
N TYR A 65 0.45 11.37 9.07
CA TYR A 65 -0.85 11.29 8.39
C TYR A 65 -1.48 9.90 8.40
N ARG A 66 -0.67 8.83 8.49
CA ARG A 66 -1.16 7.44 8.64
C ARG A 66 -2.03 7.30 9.90
N TYR A 67 -1.60 7.91 11.01
CA TYR A 67 -2.34 7.92 12.27
C TYR A 67 -3.62 8.74 12.17
N TYR A 68 -3.52 9.98 11.68
CA TYR A 68 -4.67 10.90 11.60
C TYR A 68 -5.78 10.33 10.73
N ALA A 69 -5.44 9.75 9.58
CA ALA A 69 -6.39 9.05 8.73
C ALA A 69 -7.03 7.86 9.46
N LYS A 70 -6.22 7.00 10.10
CA LYS A 70 -6.72 5.82 10.81
C LYS A 70 -7.64 6.14 11.98
N LYS A 71 -7.31 7.20 12.74
CA LYS A 71 -8.09 7.68 13.88
C LYS A 71 -9.22 8.63 13.48
N LYS A 72 -9.30 9.02 12.21
CA LYS A 72 -10.26 10.01 11.68
C LYS A 72 -10.18 11.34 12.45
N ILE A 73 -8.97 11.77 12.79
CA ILE A 73 -8.71 13.05 13.45
C ILE A 73 -8.33 14.07 12.38
N ARG A 74 -9.02 15.21 12.37
CA ARG A 74 -8.71 16.31 11.46
C ARG A 74 -7.51 17.12 11.98
N PRO A 75 -6.35 17.13 11.30
CA PRO A 75 -5.24 18.00 11.67
C PRO A 75 -5.52 19.46 11.27
N ALA A 76 -4.70 20.40 11.75
CA ALA A 76 -4.76 21.79 11.29
C ALA A 76 -4.37 21.91 9.82
N TYR A 77 -3.30 21.20 9.42
CA TYR A 77 -2.91 21.05 8.02
C TYR A 77 -2.47 19.62 7.73
N ASN A 78 -3.03 19.04 6.66
CA ASN A 78 -2.76 17.68 6.24
C ASN A 78 -1.35 17.51 5.67
N PHE A 79 -0.83 16.29 5.70
CA PHE A 79 0.39 15.97 4.96
C PHE A 79 0.17 16.20 3.46
N GLY A 80 1.19 16.70 2.77
CA GLY A 80 1.11 17.04 1.36
C GLY A 80 0.26 18.28 1.05
N TYR A 81 -0.24 19.00 2.06
CA TYR A 81 -1.04 20.22 1.86
C TYR A 81 -0.17 21.41 1.43
N GLY A 82 -0.72 22.28 0.58
CA GLY A 82 -0.09 23.53 0.19
C GLY A 82 -0.87 24.25 -0.91
N LEU A 83 -1.11 25.54 -0.69
CA LEU A 83 -1.85 26.40 -1.61
C LEU A 83 -0.96 26.98 -2.71
N SER A 84 -1.61 27.57 -3.71
CA SER A 84 -1.01 28.26 -4.85
C SER A 84 -1.84 29.52 -5.14
N TYR A 85 -1.25 30.52 -5.80
CA TYR A 85 -1.99 31.67 -6.34
C TYR A 85 -2.77 31.36 -7.61
N THR A 86 -2.57 30.17 -8.19
CA THR A 86 -3.35 29.66 -9.31
C THR A 86 -4.07 28.36 -8.95
N THR A 87 -5.10 28.02 -9.71
CA THR A 87 -5.90 26.80 -9.54
C THR A 87 -5.48 25.74 -10.54
N PHE A 88 -5.61 24.47 -10.15
CA PHE A 88 -5.29 23.33 -11.01
C PHE A 88 -6.44 22.32 -10.97
N GLU A 89 -6.67 21.68 -12.10
CA GLU A 89 -7.63 20.59 -12.24
C GLU A 89 -6.92 19.33 -12.70
N ILE A 90 -7.22 18.20 -12.06
CA ILE A 90 -6.76 16.87 -12.49
C ILE A 90 -7.94 16.17 -13.15
N SER A 91 -7.75 15.67 -14.36
CA SER A 91 -8.78 15.03 -15.16
C SER A 91 -8.25 13.80 -15.90
N ASP A 92 -9.15 13.06 -16.54
CA ASP A 92 -8.85 11.88 -17.37
C ASP A 92 -7.96 10.84 -16.69
N VAL A 93 -8.12 10.67 -15.37
CA VAL A 93 -7.34 9.69 -14.60
C VAL A 93 -7.74 8.28 -15.04
N CYS A 94 -6.76 7.47 -15.37
CA CYS A 94 -6.92 6.07 -15.73
C CYS A 94 -5.72 5.23 -15.27
N THR A 95 -5.93 3.92 -15.21
CA THR A 95 -4.86 2.95 -15.03
C THR A 95 -4.67 2.18 -16.34
N SER A 96 -3.45 1.70 -16.59
CA SER A 96 -3.15 0.94 -17.81
C SER A 96 -3.96 -0.36 -17.91
N LYS A 97 -4.37 -0.91 -16.75
CA LYS A 97 -5.12 -2.16 -16.61
C LYS A 97 -5.96 -2.12 -15.33
N GLU A 98 -7.07 -2.83 -15.31
CA GLU A 98 -7.85 -3.09 -14.07
C GLU A 98 -7.27 -4.26 -13.26
N ARG A 99 -6.59 -5.20 -13.94
CA ARG A 99 -5.88 -6.33 -13.33
C ARG A 99 -4.41 -6.32 -13.74
N PHE A 100 -3.50 -6.50 -12.78
CA PHE A 100 -2.06 -6.49 -13.04
C PHE A 100 -1.31 -7.48 -12.15
N ARG A 101 -0.13 -7.96 -12.57
CA ARG A 101 0.76 -8.80 -11.75
C ARG A 101 1.96 -8.02 -11.22
N GLU A 102 2.75 -7.45 -12.13
CA GLU A 102 4.05 -6.85 -11.79
C GLU A 102 4.06 -5.32 -11.86
N ARG A 103 3.45 -4.75 -12.92
CA ARG A 103 3.50 -3.32 -13.21
C ARG A 103 2.12 -2.77 -13.53
N LEU A 104 1.85 -1.58 -13.01
CA LEU A 104 0.68 -0.77 -13.27
C LEU A 104 1.13 0.66 -13.61
N THR A 105 0.62 1.25 -14.69
CA THR A 105 0.82 2.67 -14.95
C THR A 105 -0.45 3.43 -14.60
N VAL A 106 -0.32 4.50 -13.83
CA VAL A 106 -1.40 5.45 -13.52
C VAL A 106 -1.14 6.72 -14.31
N SER A 107 -2.11 7.17 -15.09
CA SER A 107 -1.95 8.36 -15.93
C SER A 107 -3.15 9.27 -15.83
N GLY A 108 -2.94 10.55 -16.15
CA GLY A 108 -4.01 11.54 -16.22
C GLY A 108 -3.48 12.86 -16.77
N LYS A 109 -4.33 13.88 -16.75
CA LYS A 109 -3.98 15.23 -17.16
C LYS A 109 -4.08 16.16 -15.98
N ILE A 110 -3.23 17.18 -15.99
CA ILE A 110 -3.32 18.31 -15.09
C ILE A 110 -3.33 19.60 -15.90
N THR A 111 -4.30 20.47 -15.59
CA THR A 111 -4.48 21.76 -16.26
C THR A 111 -4.35 22.88 -15.24
N ASN A 112 -3.61 23.93 -15.57
CA ASN A 112 -3.65 25.19 -14.82
C ASN A 112 -4.87 25.98 -15.27
N THR A 113 -5.89 26.05 -14.42
CA THR A 113 -7.17 26.70 -14.72
C THR A 113 -7.24 28.15 -14.23
N GLY A 114 -6.19 28.63 -13.56
CA GLY A 114 -6.13 30.00 -13.07
C GLY A 114 -5.44 30.95 -14.05
N LYS A 115 -5.11 32.15 -13.56
CA LYS A 115 -4.60 33.28 -14.36
C LYS A 115 -3.10 33.51 -14.25
N THR A 116 -2.42 32.77 -13.37
CA THR A 116 -0.98 32.92 -13.13
C THR A 116 -0.28 31.59 -13.29
N ALA A 117 1.00 31.65 -13.69
CA ALA A 117 1.82 30.46 -13.77
C ALA A 117 2.10 29.90 -12.37
N GLY A 118 2.25 28.59 -12.27
CA GLY A 118 2.54 27.95 -10.99
C GLY A 118 2.87 26.48 -11.14
N SER A 119 3.20 25.84 -10.02
CA SER A 119 3.42 24.40 -9.98
C SER A 119 2.45 23.70 -9.04
N GLN A 120 2.01 22.52 -9.45
CA GLN A 120 1.23 21.60 -8.63
C GLN A 120 2.00 20.30 -8.42
N VAL A 121 1.74 19.63 -7.30
CA VAL A 121 2.26 18.29 -7.02
C VAL A 121 1.11 17.30 -7.09
N VAL A 122 1.14 16.42 -8.09
CA VAL A 122 0.25 15.26 -8.16
C VAL A 122 0.84 14.18 -7.24
N GLN A 123 0.03 13.64 -6.34
CA GLN A 123 0.41 12.65 -5.34
C GLN A 123 -0.40 11.37 -5.56
N ILE A 124 0.28 10.22 -5.49
CA ILE A 124 -0.30 8.89 -5.62
C ILE A 124 -0.23 8.20 -4.28
N TYR A 125 -1.40 7.92 -3.72
CA TYR A 125 -1.55 7.10 -2.53
C TYR A 125 -2.14 5.74 -2.90
N ILE A 126 -1.76 4.70 -2.17
CA ILE A 126 -2.33 3.35 -2.33
C ILE A 126 -3.02 2.97 -1.03
N SER A 127 -4.26 2.53 -1.14
CA SER A 127 -5.03 1.90 -0.06
C SER A 127 -5.20 0.42 -0.37
N ASP A 128 -4.90 -0.43 0.61
CA ASP A 128 -5.19 -1.85 0.55
C ASP A 128 -6.59 -2.09 1.11
N VAL A 129 -7.53 -2.50 0.25
CA VAL A 129 -8.95 -2.60 0.61
C VAL A 129 -9.19 -3.75 1.59
N TYR A 130 -8.44 -4.84 1.43
CA TYR A 130 -8.54 -6.04 2.26
C TYR A 130 -7.13 -6.59 2.52
N SER A 131 -6.57 -6.26 3.69
CA SER A 131 -5.25 -6.75 4.09
C SER A 131 -5.33 -7.74 5.24
N SER A 132 -4.47 -8.76 5.18
CA SER A 132 -4.26 -9.71 6.29
C SER A 132 -3.57 -9.06 7.50
N CYS A 133 -2.86 -7.93 7.30
CA CYS A 133 -2.18 -7.20 8.36
C CYS A 133 -2.79 -5.81 8.59
N ARG A 134 -2.51 -5.26 9.78
CA ARG A 134 -2.87 -3.87 10.08
C ARG A 134 -2.09 -2.91 9.18
N LYS A 135 -2.82 -2.09 8.44
CA LYS A 135 -2.25 -1.05 7.56
C LYS A 135 -2.88 0.33 7.81
N PRO A 136 -2.15 1.42 7.47
CA PRO A 136 -2.74 2.74 7.31
C PRO A 136 -3.88 2.74 6.29
N GLU A 137 -4.77 3.73 6.36
CA GLU A 137 -5.84 3.87 5.36
C GLU A 137 -5.30 4.06 3.95
N SER A 138 -4.19 4.77 3.80
CA SER A 138 -3.46 4.87 2.53
C SER A 138 -2.01 5.29 2.77
N GLU A 139 -1.15 5.00 1.79
CA GLU A 139 0.28 5.33 1.83
C GLU A 139 0.74 6.06 0.56
N LEU A 140 1.49 7.15 0.70
CA LEU A 140 2.11 7.82 -0.44
C LEU A 140 3.16 6.89 -1.06
N LYS A 141 3.04 6.65 -2.37
CA LYS A 141 3.99 5.82 -3.13
C LYS A 141 4.73 6.59 -4.22
N ALA A 142 4.11 7.61 -4.80
CA ALA A 142 4.77 8.44 -5.80
C ALA A 142 4.21 9.87 -5.79
N PHE A 143 5.01 10.82 -6.27
CA PHE A 143 4.55 12.17 -6.54
C PHE A 143 5.37 12.81 -7.67
N LYS A 144 4.78 13.76 -8.37
CA LYS A 144 5.43 14.53 -9.44
C LYS A 144 5.03 15.99 -9.35
N LYS A 145 6.01 16.88 -9.36
CA LYS A 145 5.80 18.33 -9.45
C LYS A 145 5.80 18.75 -10.91
N ILE A 146 4.79 19.53 -11.32
CA ILE A 146 4.57 19.95 -12.70
C ILE A 146 4.36 21.46 -12.69
N TYR A 147 5.12 22.18 -13.50
CA TYR A 147 4.96 23.61 -13.73
C TYR A 147 4.08 23.83 -14.96
N LEU A 148 3.14 24.77 -14.87
CA LEU A 148 2.20 25.06 -15.94
C LEU A 148 1.97 26.57 -16.06
N GLU A 149 2.04 27.06 -17.29
CA GLU A 149 1.52 28.37 -17.66
C GLU A 149 -0.02 28.39 -17.59
N PRO A 150 -0.67 29.57 -17.48
CA PRO A 150 -2.13 29.66 -17.48
C PRO A 150 -2.76 28.98 -18.69
N GLY A 151 -3.75 28.11 -18.46
CA GLY A 151 -4.42 27.32 -19.50
C GLY A 151 -3.62 26.12 -20.04
N GLN A 152 -2.35 25.96 -19.66
CA GLN A 152 -1.55 24.82 -20.08
C GLN A 152 -2.05 23.53 -19.43
N THR A 153 -2.09 22.47 -20.25
CA THR A 153 -2.37 21.10 -19.81
C THR A 153 -1.15 20.24 -20.05
N GLU A 154 -0.75 19.44 -19.05
CA GLU A 154 0.26 18.40 -19.21
C GLU A 154 -0.27 17.04 -18.79
N ARG A 155 0.28 15.99 -19.40
CA ARG A 155 0.03 14.60 -18.99
C ARG A 155 1.01 14.20 -17.90
N PHE A 156 0.52 13.49 -16.89
CA PHE A 156 1.35 12.79 -15.93
C PHE A 156 1.18 11.28 -16.05
N ASP A 157 2.24 10.56 -15.73
CA ASP A 157 2.29 9.10 -15.73
C ASP A 157 3.17 8.66 -14.54
N PHE A 158 2.69 7.67 -13.79
CA PHE A 158 3.38 7.03 -12.68
C PHE A 158 3.46 5.53 -12.94
N ALA A 159 4.67 4.99 -12.95
CA ALA A 159 4.88 3.56 -12.99
C ALA A 159 4.94 3.02 -11.56
N LEU A 160 3.95 2.19 -11.20
CA LEU A 160 3.91 1.44 -9.96
C LEU A 160 4.36 0.01 -10.23
N THR A 161 5.15 -0.52 -9.31
CA THR A 161 5.69 -1.87 -9.30
C THR A 161 5.18 -2.63 -8.09
N GLU A 162 5.35 -3.96 -8.07
CA GLU A 162 4.97 -4.77 -6.91
C GLU A 162 5.44 -4.19 -5.57
N LYS A 163 6.67 -3.64 -5.50
CA LYS A 163 7.23 -3.04 -4.28
C LYS A 163 6.34 -1.95 -3.68
N ASP A 164 5.62 -1.20 -4.49
CA ASP A 164 4.73 -0.13 -4.03
C ASP A 164 3.51 -0.66 -3.24
N PHE A 165 3.15 -1.93 -3.47
CA PHE A 165 2.06 -2.63 -2.81
C PHE A 165 2.53 -3.53 -1.66
N THR A 166 3.84 -3.69 -1.48
CA THR A 166 4.40 -4.52 -0.42
C THR A 166 4.32 -3.87 0.95
N TYR A 167 4.29 -4.72 1.97
CA TYR A 167 4.50 -4.36 3.37
C TYR A 167 5.41 -5.41 4.02
N TYR A 168 6.04 -5.07 5.13
CA TYR A 168 6.89 -6.00 5.86
C TYR A 168 6.03 -6.85 6.81
N ASP A 169 6.15 -8.17 6.70
CA ASP A 169 5.52 -9.12 7.60
C ASP A 169 6.58 -9.74 8.53
N PRO A 170 6.50 -9.49 9.86
CA PRO A 170 7.46 -10.03 10.81
C PRO A 170 7.37 -11.57 10.96
N ASP A 171 6.24 -12.20 10.67
CA ASP A 171 6.08 -13.65 10.80
C ASP A 171 6.84 -14.41 9.69
N TYR A 172 7.02 -13.77 8.54
CA TYR A 172 7.78 -14.30 7.40
C TYR A 172 9.15 -13.64 7.20
N ASP A 173 9.51 -12.67 8.04
CA ASP A 173 10.75 -11.88 7.98
C ASP A 173 11.06 -11.34 6.57
N ARG A 174 10.02 -10.84 5.86
CA ARG A 174 10.18 -10.32 4.50
C ARG A 174 9.07 -9.37 4.08
N PHE A 175 9.33 -8.62 3.01
CA PHE A 175 8.28 -7.87 2.32
C PHE A 175 7.37 -8.79 1.53
N ILE A 176 6.07 -8.60 1.69
CA ILE A 176 4.99 -9.37 1.08
C ILE A 176 4.08 -8.45 0.30
N CYS A 177 3.72 -8.86 -0.92
CA CYS A 177 2.62 -8.27 -1.68
C CYS A 177 1.47 -9.28 -1.75
N GLU A 178 0.35 -8.95 -1.12
CA GLU A 178 -0.86 -9.77 -1.20
C GLU A 178 -1.51 -9.66 -2.59
N GLU A 179 -2.19 -10.71 -3.00
CA GLU A 179 -3.23 -10.62 -4.03
C GLU A 179 -4.43 -9.87 -3.46
N GLY A 180 -5.08 -9.03 -4.26
CA GLY A 180 -6.31 -8.38 -3.82
C GLY A 180 -6.62 -7.06 -4.50
N TYR A 181 -7.65 -6.40 -3.96
CA TYR A 181 -8.09 -5.09 -4.41
C TYR A 181 -7.31 -3.97 -3.74
N PHE A 182 -6.80 -3.06 -4.57
CA PHE A 182 -6.14 -1.84 -4.13
C PHE A 182 -6.85 -0.63 -4.74
N ASP A 183 -7.01 0.42 -3.94
CA ASP A 183 -7.48 1.71 -4.41
C ASP A 183 -6.28 2.63 -4.65
N ILE A 184 -6.09 3.02 -5.91
CA ILE A 184 -5.11 4.02 -6.33
C ILE A 184 -5.77 5.39 -6.22
N ILE A 185 -5.27 6.21 -5.31
CA ILE A 185 -5.82 7.52 -4.98
C ILE A 185 -4.91 8.59 -5.57
N VAL A 186 -5.44 9.37 -6.52
CA VAL A 186 -4.76 10.52 -7.12
C VAL A 186 -5.25 11.77 -6.42
N ALA A 187 -4.35 12.52 -5.79
CA ALA A 187 -4.69 13.66 -4.96
C ALA A 187 -3.64 14.77 -5.03
N THR A 188 -3.94 15.92 -4.44
CA THR A 188 -2.99 17.04 -4.28
C THR A 188 -2.55 17.28 -2.83
N SER A 189 -3.12 16.52 -1.89
CA SER A 189 -2.68 16.33 -0.51
C SER A 189 -3.25 15.01 0.05
N SER A 190 -2.94 14.67 1.30
CA SER A 190 -3.57 13.53 2.01
C SER A 190 -4.98 13.81 2.54
N ALA A 191 -5.49 15.04 2.39
CA ALA A 191 -6.84 15.41 2.79
C ALA A 191 -7.89 14.75 1.88
N ALA A 192 -9.03 14.35 2.44
CA ALA A 192 -10.09 13.69 1.67
C ALA A 192 -10.69 14.64 0.61
N GLU A 193 -10.76 15.93 0.92
CA GLU A 193 -11.24 16.99 0.03
C GLU A 193 -10.31 17.29 -1.16
N ASP A 194 -9.03 16.88 -1.07
CA ASP A 194 -8.02 17.12 -2.11
C ASP A 194 -7.83 15.90 -3.04
N VAL A 195 -8.67 14.87 -2.90
CA VAL A 195 -8.70 13.68 -3.76
C VAL A 195 -9.38 14.01 -5.07
N ALA A 196 -8.66 13.83 -6.18
CA ALA A 196 -9.17 14.07 -7.52
C ALA A 196 -9.82 12.82 -8.12
N ALA A 197 -9.25 11.63 -7.88
CA ALA A 197 -9.79 10.38 -8.38
C ALA A 197 -9.35 9.18 -7.54
N ILE A 198 -10.20 8.16 -7.49
CA ILE A 198 -9.89 6.85 -6.93
C ILE A 198 -10.10 5.81 -8.03
N LYS A 199 -9.11 4.95 -8.27
CA LYS A 199 -9.18 3.85 -9.23
C LYS A 199 -8.91 2.54 -8.52
N ARG A 200 -9.92 1.67 -8.50
CA ARG A 200 -9.79 0.32 -7.98
C ARG A 200 -9.11 -0.57 -9.02
N VAL A 201 -8.09 -1.28 -8.58
CA VAL A 201 -7.37 -2.29 -9.38
C VAL A 201 -7.26 -3.57 -8.58
N TYR A 202 -7.11 -4.69 -9.28
CA TYR A 202 -6.86 -5.98 -8.69
C TYR A 202 -5.44 -6.44 -9.00
N ARG A 203 -4.61 -6.59 -7.97
CA ARG A 203 -3.29 -7.19 -8.11
C ARG A 203 -3.44 -8.69 -8.07
N GLN A 204 -3.02 -9.34 -9.15
CA GLN A 204 -2.95 -10.80 -9.27
C GLN A 204 -1.59 -11.29 -8.76
N GLY A 205 -1.60 -12.40 -8.06
CA GLY A 205 -0.40 -13.10 -7.65
C GLY A 205 -0.74 -14.15 -6.61
N THR A 206 0.26 -14.87 -6.13
CA THR A 206 0.04 -15.81 -5.01
C THR A 206 0.24 -15.04 -3.72
N SER A 207 -0.81 -14.92 -2.91
CA SER A 207 -0.62 -14.43 -1.54
C SER A 207 0.18 -15.48 -0.77
N PRO A 208 1.22 -15.12 0.00
CA PRO A 208 1.88 -16.06 0.89
C PRO A 208 0.96 -16.51 2.03
N TYR A 209 -0.15 -15.78 2.24
CA TYR A 209 -1.23 -16.23 3.10
C TYR A 209 -2.18 -17.19 2.38
N SER A 210 -2.18 -17.33 1.06
CA SER A 210 -2.99 -18.37 0.41
C SER A 210 -2.64 -19.74 1.00
N TYR A 211 -3.60 -20.66 0.96
CA TYR A 211 -3.29 -22.02 1.36
C TYR A 211 -2.13 -22.56 0.51
N GLY A 212 -1.26 -23.37 1.10
CA GLY A 212 -0.12 -23.94 0.41
C GLY A 212 0.65 -24.88 1.34
N LEU A 213 1.88 -25.24 0.98
CA LEU A 213 2.67 -26.20 1.77
C LEU A 213 2.96 -25.74 3.20
N ASN A 214 2.93 -24.44 3.47
CA ASN A 214 3.12 -23.88 4.81
C ASN A 214 1.84 -23.87 5.67
N SER A 215 0.69 -24.20 5.10
CA SER A 215 -0.56 -24.32 5.86
C SER A 215 -0.54 -25.55 6.75
N ARG A 216 -1.20 -25.45 7.91
CA ARG A 216 -1.39 -26.59 8.82
C ARG A 216 -2.29 -27.64 8.17
N LEU A 217 -1.96 -28.93 8.35
CA LEU A 217 -2.76 -30.05 7.86
C LEU A 217 -4.21 -29.98 8.34
N LYS A 218 -4.44 -29.54 9.59
CA LYS A 218 -5.77 -29.34 10.17
C LYS A 218 -6.67 -28.47 9.29
N VAL A 219 -6.13 -27.38 8.75
CA VAL A 219 -6.87 -26.42 7.92
C VAL A 219 -7.34 -27.06 6.63
N PHE A 220 -6.52 -27.93 6.04
CA PHE A 220 -6.89 -28.70 4.86
C PHE A 220 -8.01 -29.70 5.16
N TYR A 221 -7.92 -30.42 6.28
CA TYR A 221 -8.94 -31.39 6.67
C TYR A 221 -10.28 -30.76 7.07
N GLU A 222 -10.26 -29.58 7.67
CA GLU A 222 -11.46 -28.86 8.13
C GLU A 222 -12.10 -28.00 7.03
N THR A 223 -11.42 -27.79 5.90
CA THR A 223 -11.95 -27.06 4.74
C THR A 223 -12.27 -28.05 3.61
N PRO A 224 -13.54 -28.34 3.29
CA PRO A 224 -13.91 -29.40 2.34
C PRO A 224 -13.21 -29.30 0.97
N ALA A 225 -13.13 -28.10 0.39
CA ALA A 225 -12.48 -27.88 -0.90
C ALA A 225 -10.97 -28.18 -0.85
N LEU A 226 -10.27 -27.78 0.22
CA LEU A 226 -8.85 -28.06 0.40
C LEU A 226 -8.59 -29.54 0.63
N LYS A 227 -9.46 -30.20 1.42
CA LYS A 227 -9.36 -31.64 1.67
C LYS A 227 -9.44 -32.41 0.36
N GLU A 228 -10.42 -32.08 -0.48
CA GLU A 228 -10.59 -32.74 -1.79
C GLU A 228 -9.34 -32.56 -2.67
N LEU A 229 -8.81 -31.34 -2.76
CA LEU A 229 -7.59 -31.06 -3.53
C LEU A 229 -6.37 -31.83 -3.01
N LEU A 230 -6.20 -31.93 -1.68
CA LEU A 230 -5.09 -32.64 -1.06
C LEU A 230 -5.14 -34.14 -1.33
N PHE A 231 -6.31 -34.77 -1.18
CA PHE A 231 -6.47 -36.19 -1.46
C PHE A 231 -6.29 -36.50 -2.94
N ARG A 232 -6.84 -35.65 -3.83
CA ARG A 232 -6.64 -35.79 -5.28
C ARG A 232 -5.16 -35.74 -5.67
N PHE A 233 -4.40 -34.81 -5.09
CA PHE A 233 -2.96 -34.74 -5.31
C PHE A 233 -2.24 -35.99 -4.78
N TRP A 234 -2.58 -36.45 -3.57
CA TRP A 234 -1.99 -37.64 -2.96
C TRP A 234 -2.17 -38.90 -3.80
N GLU A 235 -3.37 -39.07 -4.38
CA GLU A 235 -3.68 -40.17 -5.29
C GLU A 235 -2.91 -40.07 -6.62
N LEU A 236 -2.81 -38.86 -7.20
CA LEU A 236 -2.04 -38.64 -8.43
C LEU A 236 -0.54 -38.86 -8.25
N ALA A 237 -0.01 -38.61 -7.05
CA ALA A 237 1.40 -38.82 -6.72
C ALA A 237 1.70 -40.26 -6.22
N ASP A 238 0.71 -41.17 -6.22
CA ASP A 238 0.81 -42.54 -5.70
C ASP A 238 1.34 -42.61 -4.24
N TYR A 239 0.93 -41.65 -3.42
CA TYR A 239 1.32 -41.58 -2.01
C TYR A 239 0.32 -42.32 -1.11
N ASP A 240 0.82 -42.94 -0.04
CA ASP A 240 -0.03 -43.59 0.95
C ASP A 240 -0.93 -42.57 1.67
N THR A 241 -2.24 -42.66 1.44
CA THR A 241 -3.26 -41.79 2.05
C THR A 241 -3.38 -42.04 3.56
N GLY A 242 -2.92 -43.19 4.06
CA GLY A 242 -2.82 -43.47 5.50
C GLY A 242 -1.89 -42.49 6.23
N ILE A 243 -0.91 -41.90 5.53
CA ILE A 243 -0.05 -40.84 6.08
C ILE A 243 -0.87 -39.61 6.43
N LEU A 244 -1.81 -39.20 5.57
CA LEU A 244 -2.66 -38.03 5.80
C LEU A 244 -3.57 -38.26 7.00
N GLU A 245 -4.24 -39.43 7.06
CA GLU A 245 -5.16 -39.76 8.16
C GLU A 245 -4.44 -39.84 9.51
N ASN A 246 -3.28 -40.51 9.55
CA ASN A 246 -2.48 -40.61 10.76
C ASN A 246 -1.93 -39.24 11.19
N SER A 247 -1.42 -38.45 10.24
CA SER A 247 -0.88 -37.11 10.53
C SER A 247 -1.98 -36.19 11.05
N TYR A 248 -3.20 -36.25 10.50
CA TYR A 248 -4.31 -35.45 10.99
C TYR A 248 -4.76 -35.90 12.39
N ARG A 249 -4.72 -37.20 12.68
CA ARG A 249 -5.12 -37.74 13.99
C ARG A 249 -4.13 -37.40 15.10
N TYR A 250 -2.83 -37.46 14.82
CA TYR A 250 -1.79 -37.37 15.86
C TYR A 250 -1.01 -36.06 15.85
N THR A 251 -0.86 -35.39 14.70
CA THR A 251 -0.09 -34.14 14.56
C THR A 251 -0.77 -33.15 13.59
N PRO A 252 -2.04 -32.77 13.82
CA PRO A 252 -2.81 -31.90 12.91
C PRO A 252 -2.21 -30.50 12.72
N GLU A 253 -1.38 -30.05 13.65
CA GLU A 253 -0.70 -28.75 13.65
C GLU A 253 0.49 -28.65 12.69
N LYS A 254 1.04 -29.79 12.23
CA LYS A 254 2.15 -29.80 11.27
C LYS A 254 1.77 -29.09 9.98
N LYS A 255 2.73 -28.39 9.39
CA LYS A 255 2.59 -27.82 8.05
C LYS A 255 2.62 -28.94 7.02
N LEU A 256 1.94 -28.74 5.89
CA LEU A 256 1.88 -29.75 4.83
C LEU A 256 3.27 -30.19 4.36
N TYR A 257 4.25 -29.28 4.17
CA TYR A 257 5.58 -29.69 3.73
C TYR A 257 6.27 -30.69 4.68
N GLU A 258 5.90 -30.72 5.97
CA GLU A 258 6.50 -31.60 6.98
C GLU A 258 6.00 -33.04 6.89
N ILE A 259 4.88 -33.28 6.20
CA ILE A 259 4.28 -34.61 6.02
C ILE A 259 4.45 -35.17 4.60
N PHE A 260 4.93 -34.33 3.66
CA PHE A 260 5.17 -34.76 2.30
C PHE A 260 6.30 -35.80 2.30
N PRO A 261 6.13 -36.94 1.59
CA PRO A 261 7.24 -37.82 1.27
C PRO A 261 8.36 -37.02 0.61
N LYS A 262 9.63 -37.43 0.79
CA LYS A 262 10.74 -36.75 0.12
C LYS A 262 10.50 -36.79 -1.39
N ILE A 263 10.19 -35.64 -1.97
CA ILE A 263 10.04 -35.49 -3.41
C ILE A 263 11.43 -35.64 -4.02
N ASP A 264 11.57 -36.56 -4.98
CA ASP A 264 12.75 -36.64 -5.81
C ASP A 264 12.67 -35.52 -6.85
N ASP A 265 13.61 -34.57 -6.82
CA ASP A 265 13.66 -33.46 -7.78
C ASP A 265 13.79 -33.94 -9.24
N SER A 266 14.12 -35.21 -9.47
CA SER A 266 14.17 -35.83 -10.80
C SER A 266 12.83 -36.37 -11.31
N ASP A 267 11.80 -36.47 -10.46
CA ASP A 267 10.46 -36.92 -10.85
C ASP A 267 9.63 -35.76 -11.42
N THR A 268 9.71 -35.58 -12.74
CA THR A 268 9.00 -34.53 -13.45
C THR A 268 7.47 -34.63 -13.40
N GLU A 269 6.91 -35.83 -13.18
CA GLU A 269 5.45 -36.03 -13.20
C GLU A 269 4.83 -35.61 -11.86
N VAL A 270 5.39 -36.06 -10.74
CA VAL A 270 4.98 -35.63 -9.39
C VAL A 270 5.12 -34.11 -9.22
N ASN A 271 6.19 -33.53 -9.76
CA ASN A 271 6.41 -32.08 -9.71
C ASN A 271 5.34 -31.29 -10.50
N GLN A 272 4.90 -31.78 -11.66
CA GLN A 272 3.78 -31.16 -12.40
C GLN A 272 2.46 -31.25 -11.63
N HIS A 273 2.19 -32.39 -10.99
CA HIS A 273 1.02 -32.54 -10.13
C HIS A 273 1.07 -31.61 -8.91
N LEU A 274 2.25 -31.42 -8.32
CA LEU A 274 2.47 -30.51 -7.20
C LEU A 274 2.22 -29.05 -7.62
N GLU A 275 2.79 -28.61 -8.74
CA GLU A 275 2.56 -27.25 -9.24
C GLU A 275 1.07 -26.97 -9.47
N ARG A 276 0.36 -27.91 -10.10
CA ARG A 276 -1.08 -27.81 -10.34
C ARG A 276 -1.86 -27.80 -9.03
N PHE A 277 -1.52 -28.66 -8.07
CA PHE A 277 -2.13 -28.67 -6.74
C PHE A 277 -1.96 -27.32 -6.04
N LEU A 278 -0.74 -26.76 -6.01
CA LEU A 278 -0.48 -25.47 -5.39
C LEU A 278 -1.23 -24.33 -6.10
N GLU A 279 -1.36 -24.39 -7.42
CA GLU A 279 -2.16 -23.43 -8.18
C GLU A 279 -3.65 -23.51 -7.79
N GLU A 280 -4.23 -24.71 -7.71
CA GLU A 280 -5.64 -24.91 -7.32
C GLU A 280 -5.90 -24.53 -5.87
N VAL A 281 -5.02 -24.94 -4.95
CA VAL A 281 -5.10 -24.60 -3.52
C VAL A 281 -5.01 -23.09 -3.30
N SER A 282 -4.12 -22.41 -4.04
CA SER A 282 -3.94 -20.96 -3.88
C SER A 282 -5.20 -20.14 -4.22
N LYS A 283 -6.10 -20.72 -5.02
CA LYS A 283 -7.37 -20.13 -5.46
C LYS A 283 -8.52 -20.38 -4.48
N VAL A 284 -8.35 -21.26 -3.48
CA VAL A 284 -9.40 -21.53 -2.49
C VAL A 284 -9.46 -20.36 -1.52
N GLU A 285 -10.60 -19.66 -1.48
CA GLU A 285 -10.82 -18.52 -0.59
C GLU A 285 -10.66 -18.94 0.88
N LYS A 286 -9.92 -18.14 1.64
CA LYS A 286 -9.91 -18.21 3.10
C LYS A 286 -11.27 -17.72 3.62
N ARG A 287 -12.00 -18.58 4.32
CA ARG A 287 -13.19 -18.19 5.08
C ARG A 287 -12.81 -17.50 6.39
#